data_AF-A0A704GAE9-F1
#
_entry.id   AF-A0A704GAE9-F1
#
_cell.length_a   1.000
_cell.length_b   1.000
_cell.length_c   1.000
_cell.angle_alpha   90.00
_cell.angle_beta   90.00
_cell.angle_gamma   90.00
#
_symmetry.space_group_name_H-M   'P 1'
#
loop_
_entity.id
_entity.type
_entity.pdbx_description
1 polymer ?
#
loop_
_entity_poly.entity_id
_entity_poly.type
_entity_poly.pdbx_seq_one_letter_code
_entity_poly.pdbx_strand_id
1 'polypeptide(L)'
;MGTTRVIYKEDAPSTSFWIMNEKEYPILVQTQVYNDDKSSKAPFIVTPPILKVESNARTRLKVIPTSNLFNKNEESLYWLCVKGVP
;
A
#
# COMPACT_ATOMS: atom_id res chain seq x y z
N MET A 1 -3.40 4.68 -9.63
CA MET A 1 -2.53 5.02 -8.49
C MET A 1 -1.68 6.22 -8.86
N GLY A 2 -1.32 7.08 -7.91
CA GLY A 2 -0.57 8.31 -8.19
C GLY A 2 0.93 8.20 -8.36
N THR A 3 1.47 7.02 -8.12
CA THR A 3 2.90 6.73 -8.18
C THR A 3 3.08 5.28 -8.62
N THR A 4 4.24 5.00 -9.21
CA THR A 4 4.66 3.64 -9.59
C THR A 4 5.49 2.97 -8.49
N ARG A 5 5.95 3.72 -7.49
CA ARG A 5 6.73 3.21 -6.36
C ARG A 5 6.45 3.99 -5.07
N VAL A 6 6.63 3.32 -3.93
CA VAL A 6 6.55 3.94 -2.59
C VAL A 6 7.84 3.61 -1.86
N ILE A 7 8.54 4.64 -1.37
CA ILE A 7 9.76 4.48 -0.59
C ILE A 7 9.41 4.66 0.89
N TYR A 8 9.72 3.65 1.68
CA TYR A 8 9.64 3.70 3.14
C TYR A 8 11.04 3.97 3.69
N LYS A 9 11.18 5.00 4.54
CA LYS A 9 12.43 5.30 5.23
C LYS A 9 12.40 4.67 6.62
N GLU A 10 13.51 4.07 7.05
CA GLU A 10 13.61 3.35 8.32
C GLU A 10 13.28 4.24 9.54
N ASP A 11 13.63 5.52 9.49
CA ASP A 11 13.39 6.52 10.55
C ASP A 11 11.95 7.07 10.56
N ALA A 12 11.15 6.77 9.53
CA ALA A 12 9.78 7.26 9.42
C ALA A 12 8.79 6.26 10.04
N PRO A 13 7.80 6.72 10.83
CA PRO A 13 6.80 5.80 11.40
C PRO A 13 5.86 5.19 10.36
N SER A 14 5.75 5.83 9.18
CA SER A 14 4.95 5.36 8.06
C SER A 14 5.27 6.15 6.79
N THR A 15 4.87 5.61 5.64
CA THR A 15 4.82 6.36 4.38
C THR A 15 3.39 6.33 3.83
N SER A 16 3.05 7.24 2.91
CA SER A 16 1.68 7.36 2.40
C SER A 16 1.66 7.47 0.88
N PHE A 17 0.62 6.91 0.29
CA PHE A 17 0.32 7.03 -1.14
C PHE A 17 -1.17 7.31 -1.33
N TRP A 18 -1.54 7.80 -2.51
CA TRP A 18 -2.94 8.04 -2.85
C TRP A 18 -3.43 7.09 -3.94
N ILE A 19 -4.71 6.76 -3.84
CA ILE A 19 -5.49 6.05 -4.86
C ILE A 19 -6.64 6.96 -5.30
N MET A 20 -7.08 6.79 -6.54
CA MET A 20 -8.24 7.50 -7.08
C MET A 20 -9.11 6.49 -7.80
N ASN A 21 -10.42 6.58 -7.57
CA ASN A 21 -11.39 5.82 -8.33
C ASN A 21 -11.79 6.64 -9.56
N GLU A 22 -11.36 6.20 -10.74
CA GLU A 22 -11.71 6.84 -12.02
C GLU A 22 -13.02 6.30 -12.61
N LYS A 23 -13.74 5.44 -11.87
CA LYS A 23 -15.05 4.93 -12.27
C LYS A 23 -16.16 5.88 -11.82
N GLU A 24 -17.27 5.84 -12.55
CA GLU A 24 -18.47 6.62 -12.26
C GLU A 24 -19.33 6.03 -11.13
N TYR A 25 -18.93 4.88 -10.57
CA TYR A 25 -19.60 4.18 -9.47
C TYR A 25 -18.60 3.89 -8.33
N PRO A 26 -19.07 3.71 -7.07
CA PRO A 26 -18.21 3.36 -5.97
C PRO A 26 -17.57 1.98 -6.15
N ILE A 27 -16.32 1.83 -5.70
CA ILE A 27 -15.62 0.55 -5.70
C ILE A 27 -15.12 0.21 -4.29
N LEU A 28 -14.98 -1.08 -4.00
CA LEU A 28 -14.19 -1.53 -2.86
C LEU A 28 -12.72 -1.64 -3.29
N VAL A 29 -11.82 -1.18 -2.44
CA VAL A 29 -10.38 -1.32 -2.65
C VAL A 29 -9.81 -2.15 -1.51
N GLN A 30 -9.07 -3.19 -1.85
CA GLN A 30 -8.30 -3.99 -0.91
C GLN A 30 -6.80 -3.77 -1.18
N THR A 31 -6.03 -3.64 -0.11
CA THR A 31 -4.57 -3.45 -0.21
C THR A 31 -3.81 -4.49 0.59
N GLN A 32 -2.69 -4.93 0.04
CA GLN A 32 -1.81 -5.92 0.65
C GLN A 32 -0.37 -5.68 0.21
N VAL A 33 0.59 -5.96 1.09
CA VAL A 33 2.01 -5.97 0.75
C VAL A 33 2.52 -7.39 0.77
N TYR A 34 3.26 -7.77 -0.26
CA TYR A 34 3.90 -9.08 -0.43
C TYR A 34 5.42 -8.96 -0.47
N ASN A 35 6.13 -10.03 -0.11
CA ASN A 35 7.56 -10.14 -0.33
C ASN A 35 7.88 -10.25 -1.83
N ASP A 36 9.17 -10.28 -2.17
CA ASP A 36 9.61 -10.34 -3.57
C ASP A 36 9.15 -11.62 -4.32
N ASP A 37 8.81 -12.67 -3.58
CA ASP A 37 8.14 -13.88 -4.11
C ASP A 37 6.68 -13.64 -4.56
N LYS A 38 6.16 -12.41 -4.38
CA LYS A 38 4.80 -11.96 -4.74
C LYS A 38 3.67 -12.75 -4.09
N SER A 39 3.95 -13.52 -3.05
CA SER A 39 2.97 -14.44 -2.44
C SER A 39 2.99 -14.41 -0.92
N SER A 40 4.16 -14.40 -0.29
CA SER A 40 4.27 -14.34 1.16
C SER A 40 4.07 -12.91 1.68
N LYS A 41 3.56 -12.78 2.91
CA LYS A 41 3.26 -11.46 3.50
C LYS A 41 4.57 -10.73 3.83
N ALA A 42 4.68 -9.49 3.36
CA ALA A 42 5.76 -8.60 3.75
C ALA A 42 5.57 -8.09 5.19
N PRO A 43 6.65 -7.60 5.85
CA PRO A 43 6.59 -6.96 7.16
C PRO A 43 5.99 -5.53 7.09
N PHE A 44 4.93 -5.35 6.31
CA PHE A 44 4.21 -4.10 6.14
C PHE A 44 2.70 -4.33 6.12
N ILE A 45 1.96 -3.41 6.70
CA ILE A 45 0.50 -3.30 6.58
C ILE A 45 0.12 -1.99 5.90
N VAL A 46 -1.01 -2.02 5.20
CA VAL A 46 -1.63 -0.82 4.63
C VAL A 46 -2.91 -0.52 5.40
N THR A 47 -3.07 0.72 5.83
CA THR A 47 -4.23 1.18 6.59
C THR A 47 -4.98 2.29 5.84
N PRO A 48 -6.31 2.18 5.70
CA PRO A 48 -7.13 0.99 5.96
C PRO A 48 -6.85 -0.15 4.97
N PRO A 49 -6.95 -1.44 5.38
CA PRO A 49 -6.65 -2.59 4.51
C PRO A 49 -7.75 -2.82 3.46
N ILE A 50 -8.99 -2.46 3.80
CA ILE A 50 -10.15 -2.46 2.90
C ILE A 50 -10.93 -1.16 3.09
N LEU A 51 -11.34 -0.54 2.00
CA LEU A 51 -12.12 0.70 2.03
C LEU A 51 -13.03 0.83 0.81
N LYS A 52 -14.18 1.48 1.00
CA LYS A 52 -15.02 1.94 -0.11
C LYS A 52 -14.48 3.28 -0.61
N VAL A 53 -14.34 3.42 -1.93
CA VAL A 53 -13.93 4.66 -2.59
C VAL A 53 -15.06 5.07 -3.53
N GLU A 54 -15.66 6.23 -3.25
CA GLU A 54 -16.75 6.76 -4.06
C GLU A 54 -16.29 7.11 -5.49
N SER A 55 -17.26 7.32 -6.39
CA SER A 55 -17.03 7.78 -7.76
C SER A 55 -16.16 9.03 -7.79
N ASN A 56 -15.13 9.04 -8.64
CA ASN A 56 -14.18 10.16 -8.79
C ASN A 56 -13.44 10.60 -7.51
N ALA A 57 -13.51 9.82 -6.43
CA ALA A 57 -12.91 10.17 -5.16
C ALA A 57 -11.43 9.76 -5.10
N ARG A 58 -10.63 10.56 -4.40
CA ARG A 58 -9.23 10.28 -4.07
C ARG A 58 -9.09 10.01 -2.57
N THR A 59 -8.42 8.91 -2.24
CA THR A 59 -8.16 8.52 -0.85
C THR A 59 -6.67 8.30 -0.59
N ARG A 60 -6.21 8.67 0.60
CA ARG A 60 -4.85 8.43 1.07
C ARG A 60 -4.79 7.16 1.90
N LEU A 61 -3.80 6.33 1.63
CA LEU A 61 -3.48 5.11 2.36
C LEU A 61 -2.11 5.23 3.01
N LYS A 62 -1.94 4.58 4.16
CA LYS A 62 -0.70 4.61 4.95
C LYS A 62 -0.07 3.22 4.98
N VAL A 63 1.20 3.14 4.62
CA VAL A 63 2.04 1.93 4.73
C VAL A 63 2.82 2.03 6.04
N ILE A 64 2.69 1.02 6.88
CA ILE A 64 3.26 0.97 8.23
C ILE A 64 4.05 -0.33 8.36
N PRO A 65 5.29 -0.32 8.88
CA PRO A 65 6.03 -1.55 9.15
C PRO A 65 5.36 -2.35 10.26
N THR A 66 5.40 -3.67 10.19
CA THR A 66 4.94 -4.55 11.29
C THR A 66 6.06 -5.03 12.19
N SER A 67 7.31 -4.89 11.76
CA SER A 67 8.51 -5.20 12.55
C SER A 67 9.64 -4.25 12.19
N ASN A 68 10.61 -4.13 13.10
CA ASN A 68 11.82 -3.32 12.89
C ASN A 68 13.00 -4.16 12.36
N LEU A 69 12.72 -5.32 11.74
CA LEU A 69 13.74 -6.28 11.30
C LEU A 69 14.19 -6.01 9.85
N PHE A 70 14.48 -4.75 9.52
CA PHE A 70 15.08 -4.40 8.24
C PHE A 70 16.60 -4.56 8.32
N ASN A 71 17.21 -5.15 7.30
CA ASN A 71 18.67 -5.16 7.19
C ASN A 71 19.14 -3.72 6.94
N LYS A 72 19.79 -3.09 7.92
CA LYS A 72 20.16 -1.65 7.86
C LYS A 72 21.16 -1.32 6.75
N ASN A 73 21.84 -2.32 6.20
CA ASN A 73 22.93 -2.12 5.26
C ASN A 73 22.51 -2.27 3.79
N GLU A 74 21.28 -2.67 3.50
CA GLU A 74 20.81 -2.93 2.14
C GLU A 74 19.33 -2.53 1.95
N GLU A 75 18.98 -2.05 0.76
CA GLU A 75 17.59 -1.80 0.41
C GLU A 75 16.85 -3.14 0.19
N SER A 76 15.60 -3.22 0.66
CA SER A 76 14.72 -4.38 0.47
C SER A 76 13.52 -4.00 -0.40
N LEU A 77 13.14 -4.89 -1.33
CA LEU A 77 12.01 -4.67 -2.25
C LEU A 77 10.80 -5.51 -1.83
N TYR A 78 9.63 -4.86 -1.90
CA TYR A 78 8.33 -5.47 -1.58
C TYR A 78 7.28 -5.04 -2.61
N TRP A 79 6.24 -5.85 -2.77
CA TRP A 79 5.17 -5.61 -3.73
C TRP A 79 3.92 -5.08 -3.04
N LEU A 80 3.62 -3.79 -3.28
CA LEU A 80 2.36 -3.18 -2.86
C LEU A 80 1.28 -3.44 -3.91
N CYS A 81 0.26 -4.21 -3.55
CA CYS A 81 -0.87 -4.52 -4.41
C CYS A 81 -2.11 -3.76 -3.99
N VAL A 82 -2.81 -3.19 -4.97
CA VAL A 82 -4.09 -2.50 -4.81
C VAL A 82 -5.10 -3.19 -5.73
N LYS A 83 -6.08 -3.87 -5.14
CA LYS A 83 -7.12 -4.59 -5.86
C LYS A 83 -8.43 -3.80 -5.78
N GLY A 84 -8.94 -3.37 -6.93
CA GLY A 84 -10.30 -2.83 -7.05
C GLY A 84 -11.32 -3.94 -7.26
N VAL A 85 -12.42 -3.88 -6.52
CA VAL A 85 -13.59 -4.77 -6.63
C VAL A 85 -14.80 -3.87 -6.96
N PRO A 86 -15.41 -4.03 -8.15
CA PRO A 86 -16.61 -3.29 -8.54
C PRO A 86 -17.79 -3.50 -7.58
#